data_AF-A0A3B8ICK2-F1
#
_entry.id   AF-A0A3B8ICK2-F1
#
_cell.length_a   1.000
_cell.length_b   1.000
_cell.length_c   1.000
_cell.angle_alpha   90.00
_cell.angle_beta   90.00
_cell.angle_gamma   90.00
#
_symmetry.space_group_name_H-M   'P 1'
#
loop_
_entity.id
_entity.type
_entity.pdbx_description
1 polymer ?
#
loop_
_entity_poly.entity_id
_entity_poly.type
_entity_poly.pdbx_seq_one_letter_code
_entity_poly.pdbx_strand_id
1 'polypeptide(L)'
;AGSSHYASFYLGRIEQGDDDPNSAFLDYVRSTQSNPYALVALSIKDNTGAGGYGQMTDDSQPLNPNAVWDALTDVNQGDWDQQIDDFAAIMSSRPDTKFMVRIGYEVSLLLFAYNGNQYVVDWLNQQAGQGINVFDDPDAVANMDRQAYIDAYNYIANRIRNVNGVTNVDFVYHPVRGYNDTRWLYPGTQFVDWVAFSIFNNDVCVEVNGTFNCQGQSIDPQLQQSIDFAKQNGHEIMIAEAAVQAPAA
;
A
#
# COMPACT_ATOMS: atom_id res chain seq x y z
N ALA A 1 9.65 -6.48 -18.63
CA ALA A 1 10.74 -6.32 -17.67
C ALA A 1 10.75 -4.86 -17.24
N GLY A 2 10.64 -4.63 -15.94
CA GLY A 2 10.61 -3.31 -15.31
C GLY A 2 11.30 -3.40 -13.96
N SER A 3 11.30 -2.31 -13.22
CA SER A 3 11.95 -2.23 -11.91
C SER A 3 10.95 -2.06 -10.78
N SER A 4 11.25 -2.62 -9.61
CA SER A 4 10.51 -2.35 -8.37
C SER A 4 11.34 -1.41 -7.49
N HIS A 5 10.69 -0.39 -6.94
CA HIS A 5 11.31 0.63 -6.11
C HIS A 5 10.47 0.88 -4.87
N TYR A 6 11.14 1.24 -3.78
CA TYR A 6 10.48 1.88 -2.66
C TYR A 6 10.56 3.40 -2.84
N ALA A 7 9.66 4.10 -2.18
CA ALA A 7 9.68 5.55 -2.05
C ALA A 7 9.12 5.86 -0.66
N SER A 8 9.81 6.73 0.08
CA SER A 8 9.27 7.24 1.33
C SER A 8 8.47 8.50 1.03
N PHE A 9 7.19 8.48 1.40
CA PHE A 9 6.32 9.65 1.30
C PHE A 9 6.95 10.88 1.97
N TYR A 10 7.55 10.68 3.15
CA TYR A 10 8.10 11.76 3.96
C TYR A 10 9.33 12.44 3.36
N LEU A 11 9.99 11.79 2.41
CA LEU A 11 11.23 12.28 1.79
C LEU A 11 11.02 12.82 0.37
N GLY A 12 9.81 12.72 -0.17
CA GLY A 12 9.45 13.22 -1.50
C GLY A 12 10.27 12.59 -2.64
N ARG A 13 10.86 11.42 -2.42
CA ARG A 13 11.81 10.80 -3.37
C ARG A 13 11.69 9.29 -3.44
N ILE A 14 12.14 8.74 -4.57
CA ILE A 14 12.31 7.30 -4.74
C ILE A 14 13.56 6.86 -3.96
N GLU A 15 13.41 5.83 -3.14
CA GLU A 15 14.45 5.27 -2.28
C GLU A 15 14.44 3.75 -2.37
N GLN A 16 15.53 3.11 -2.79
CA GLN A 16 15.68 1.66 -2.75
C GLN A 16 16.26 1.19 -1.39
N GLY A 17 15.83 1.79 -0.27
CA GLY A 17 16.45 1.53 1.03
C GLY A 17 17.93 1.96 1.05
N ASP A 18 18.81 1.04 1.43
CA ASP A 18 20.27 1.28 1.57
C ASP A 18 21.02 1.37 0.22
N ASP A 19 20.34 1.15 -0.92
CA ASP A 19 20.96 1.09 -2.25
C ASP A 19 21.09 2.49 -2.90
N ASP A 20 22.12 3.26 -2.49
CA ASP A 20 22.50 4.54 -3.14
C ASP A 20 23.41 4.30 -4.37
N PRO A 21 23.17 4.91 -5.56
CA PRO A 21 22.13 5.88 -5.87
C PRO A 21 20.85 5.31 -6.50
N ASN A 22 19.72 5.62 -5.86
CA ASN A 22 18.36 5.19 -6.22
C ASN A 22 17.98 5.46 -7.69
N SER A 23 18.54 6.51 -8.30
CA SER A 23 18.29 6.84 -9.71
C SER A 23 19.00 5.92 -10.70
N ALA A 24 20.09 5.25 -10.31
CA ALA A 24 20.88 4.43 -11.22
C ALA A 24 20.10 3.23 -11.74
N PHE A 25 19.25 2.61 -10.92
CA PHE A 25 18.43 1.48 -11.38
C PHE A 25 17.32 1.94 -12.33
N LEU A 26 16.72 3.12 -12.10
CA LEU A 26 15.79 3.74 -13.05
C LEU A 26 16.48 4.07 -14.38
N ASP A 27 17.67 4.66 -14.33
CA ASP A 27 18.45 5.01 -15.51
C ASP A 27 18.88 3.74 -16.28
N TYR A 28 19.22 2.67 -15.58
CA TYR A 28 19.52 1.37 -16.18
C TYR A 28 18.33 0.80 -16.94
N VAL A 29 17.13 0.77 -16.32
CA VAL A 29 15.91 0.27 -16.96
C VAL A 29 15.57 1.10 -18.19
N ARG A 30 15.65 2.43 -18.07
CA ARG A 30 15.45 3.36 -19.18
C ARG A 30 16.42 3.10 -20.34
N SER A 31 17.69 2.84 -20.05
CA SER A 31 18.72 2.64 -21.09
C SER A 31 18.69 1.26 -21.76
N THR A 32 18.01 0.27 -21.16
CA THR A 32 18.05 -1.14 -21.60
C THR A 32 16.73 -1.66 -22.14
N GLN A 33 15.60 -1.00 -21.87
CA GLN A 33 14.28 -1.48 -22.27
C GLN A 33 13.65 -0.58 -23.35
N SER A 34 12.92 -1.19 -24.29
CA SER A 34 12.21 -0.47 -25.35
C SER A 34 10.91 0.21 -24.89
N ASN A 35 10.34 -0.24 -23.76
CA ASN A 35 9.17 0.36 -23.11
C ASN A 35 9.38 0.27 -21.58
N PRO A 36 10.21 1.18 -21.00
CA PRO A 36 10.60 1.07 -19.60
C PRO A 36 9.43 1.40 -18.67
N TYR A 37 9.26 0.56 -17.65
CA TYR A 37 8.32 0.82 -16.57
C TYR A 37 8.96 0.60 -15.19
N ALA A 38 8.46 1.34 -14.21
CA ALA A 38 8.85 1.25 -12.80
C ALA A 38 7.61 1.10 -11.92
N LEU A 39 7.57 0.03 -11.13
CA LEU A 39 6.63 -0.16 -10.04
C LEU A 39 7.21 0.51 -8.79
N VAL A 40 6.48 1.43 -8.18
CA VAL A 40 6.95 2.21 -7.03
C VAL A 40 6.00 2.00 -5.85
N ALA A 41 6.51 1.47 -4.74
CA ALA A 41 5.80 1.45 -3.46
C ALA A 41 5.99 2.79 -2.76
N LEU A 42 4.97 3.66 -2.79
CA LEU A 42 4.99 4.92 -2.05
C LEU A 42 4.49 4.63 -0.63
N SER A 43 5.42 4.54 0.32
CA SER A 43 5.08 4.20 1.70
C SER A 43 4.60 5.39 2.50
N ILE A 44 3.45 5.22 3.15
CA ILE A 44 2.96 6.07 4.25
C ILE A 44 3.22 5.39 5.61
N LYS A 45 3.19 4.05 5.63
CA LYS A 45 3.28 3.25 6.86
C LYS A 45 4.69 3.00 7.36
N ASP A 46 5.67 3.03 6.46
CA ASP A 46 7.05 2.72 6.79
C ASP A 46 7.78 4.01 7.16
N ASN A 47 8.57 3.95 8.23
CA ASN A 47 9.35 5.06 8.73
C ASN A 47 8.52 6.33 9.05
N THR A 48 7.34 6.16 9.66
CA THR A 48 6.48 7.27 10.16
C THR A 48 7.23 8.25 11.07
N GLY A 49 8.30 7.79 11.73
CA GLY A 49 9.20 8.65 12.51
C GLY A 49 9.87 9.76 11.69
N ALA A 50 10.17 9.53 10.40
CA ALA A 50 10.71 10.57 9.52
C ALA A 50 9.70 11.70 9.25
N GLY A 51 8.40 11.40 9.33
CA GLY A 51 7.33 12.39 9.29
C GLY A 51 7.03 13.05 10.64
N GLY A 52 7.70 12.65 11.72
CA GLY A 52 7.46 13.18 13.07
C GLY A 52 6.31 12.49 13.82
N TYR A 53 5.71 11.43 13.25
CA TYR A 53 4.54 10.76 13.83
C TYR A 53 4.90 9.70 14.88
N GLY A 54 6.17 9.41 15.10
CA GLY A 54 6.60 8.29 15.95
C GLY A 54 6.56 6.95 15.20
N GLN A 55 6.71 5.84 15.93
CA GLN A 55 6.67 4.48 15.37
C GLN A 55 5.52 3.69 15.99
N MET A 56 4.97 2.71 15.27
CA MET A 56 3.86 1.88 15.76
C MET A 56 4.30 0.67 16.60
N THR A 57 5.55 0.24 16.47
CA THR A 57 6.03 -1.04 17.03
C THR A 57 7.38 -0.95 17.73
N ASP A 58 8.06 0.20 17.70
CA ASP A 58 9.39 0.39 18.27
C ASP A 58 9.30 1.33 19.49
N ASP A 59 9.64 0.80 20.66
CA ASP A 59 9.64 1.50 21.95
C ASP A 59 10.89 2.37 22.17
N SER A 60 11.87 2.31 21.26
CA SER A 60 13.06 3.18 21.26
C SER A 60 12.79 4.57 20.68
N GLN A 61 11.64 4.76 20.03
CA GLN A 61 11.10 6.05 19.59
C GLN A 61 9.80 6.35 20.35
N PRO A 62 9.28 7.58 20.34
CA PRO A 62 7.94 7.83 20.85
C PRO A 62 6.94 6.90 20.14
N LEU A 63 6.39 5.94 20.88
CA LEU A 63 5.38 5.02 20.39
C LEU A 63 4.11 5.81 20.08
N ASN A 64 3.64 5.71 18.85
CA ASN A 64 2.35 6.25 18.43
C ASN A 64 1.57 5.15 17.69
N PRO A 65 0.57 4.54 18.32
CA PRO A 65 -0.13 3.39 17.77
C PRO A 65 -1.03 3.73 16.57
N ASN A 66 -1.31 5.01 16.33
CA ASN A 66 -2.06 5.49 15.16
C ASN A 66 -1.24 6.46 14.28
N ALA A 67 0.10 6.36 14.31
CA ALA A 67 1.00 7.21 13.52
C ALA A 67 0.64 7.30 12.03
N VAL A 68 0.17 6.19 11.45
CA VAL A 68 -0.27 6.15 10.04
C VAL A 68 -1.55 6.96 9.84
N TRP A 69 -2.53 6.84 10.74
CA TRP A 69 -3.75 7.62 10.65
C TRP A 69 -3.49 9.12 10.81
N ASP A 70 -2.58 9.52 11.70
CA ASP A 70 -2.15 10.92 11.83
C ASP A 70 -1.53 11.42 10.52
N ALA A 71 -0.61 10.65 9.93
CA ALA A 71 0.01 10.99 8.66
C ALA A 71 -1.03 11.14 7.53
N LEU A 72 -1.99 10.22 7.43
CA LEU A 72 -3.08 10.29 6.44
C LEU A 72 -3.93 11.55 6.62
N THR A 73 -4.21 11.91 7.86
CA THR A 73 -4.99 13.11 8.21
C THR A 73 -4.28 14.39 7.76
N ASP A 74 -2.97 14.46 7.95
CA ASP A 74 -2.14 15.59 7.49
C ASP A 74 -2.02 15.63 5.96
N VAL A 75 -1.93 14.46 5.29
CA VAL A 75 -2.02 14.38 3.82
C VAL A 75 -3.31 15.02 3.33
N ASN A 76 -4.44 14.68 3.95
CA ASN A 76 -5.77 15.19 3.58
C ASN A 76 -5.91 16.71 3.78
N GLN A 77 -5.07 17.31 4.63
CA GLN A 77 -5.03 18.75 4.87
C GLN A 77 -4.05 19.49 3.96
N GLY A 78 -3.25 18.76 3.17
CA GLY A 78 -2.26 19.31 2.27
C GLY A 78 -0.92 19.62 2.93
N ASP A 79 -0.68 19.15 4.15
CA ASP A 79 0.58 19.43 4.87
C ASP A 79 1.81 18.80 4.21
N TRP A 80 1.58 17.80 3.36
CA TRP A 80 2.61 17.08 2.59
C TRP A 80 2.61 17.43 1.09
N ASP A 81 1.95 18.52 0.72
CA ASP A 81 1.83 18.99 -0.66
C ASP A 81 3.19 19.09 -1.37
N GLN A 82 4.20 19.65 -0.70
CA GLN A 82 5.53 19.84 -1.28
C GLN A 82 6.21 18.50 -1.60
N GLN A 83 6.11 17.50 -0.72
CA GLN A 83 6.71 16.19 -0.93
C GLN A 83 6.01 15.42 -2.05
N ILE A 84 4.69 15.58 -2.18
CA ILE A 84 3.94 15.02 -3.29
C ILE A 84 4.36 15.68 -4.62
N ASP A 85 4.57 16.99 -4.62
CA ASP A 85 5.01 17.75 -5.80
C ASP A 85 6.44 17.37 -6.21
N ASP A 86 7.35 17.22 -5.25
CA ASP A 86 8.73 16.77 -5.50
C ASP A 86 8.75 15.35 -6.07
N PHE A 87 7.90 14.46 -5.54
CA PHE A 87 7.74 13.11 -6.07
C PHE A 87 7.15 13.13 -7.49
N ALA A 88 6.15 13.97 -7.74
CA ALA A 88 5.58 14.20 -9.07
C ALA A 88 6.64 14.69 -10.08
N ALA A 89 7.53 15.59 -9.67
CA ALA A 89 8.59 16.12 -10.52
C ALA A 89 9.57 15.03 -11.01
N ILE A 90 9.86 14.01 -10.19
CA ILE A 90 10.70 12.85 -10.58
C ILE A 90 10.10 12.09 -11.76
N MET A 91 8.77 11.93 -11.77
CA MET A 91 8.03 11.23 -12.81
C MET A 91 7.88 12.10 -14.07
N SER A 92 7.56 13.39 -13.90
CA SER A 92 7.50 14.36 -15.00
C SER A 92 8.83 14.51 -15.74
N SER A 93 9.97 14.39 -15.04
CA SER A 93 11.29 14.48 -15.67
C SER A 93 11.66 13.24 -16.48
N ARG A 94 10.81 12.21 -16.50
CA ARG A 94 11.02 10.92 -17.18
C ARG A 94 9.83 10.53 -18.06
N PRO A 95 9.47 11.37 -19.05
CA PRO A 95 8.30 11.13 -19.90
C PRO A 95 8.42 9.85 -20.74
N ASP A 96 9.61 9.28 -20.86
CA ASP A 96 9.91 8.03 -21.54
C ASP A 96 9.72 6.78 -20.68
N THR A 97 9.45 6.93 -19.37
CA THR A 97 9.22 5.83 -18.43
C THR A 97 7.78 5.86 -17.91
N LYS A 98 7.11 4.71 -17.93
CA LYS A 98 5.79 4.54 -17.29
C LYS A 98 5.97 4.19 -15.81
N PHE A 99 5.29 4.90 -14.93
CA PHE A 99 5.30 4.61 -13.49
C PHE A 99 3.99 3.97 -13.07
N MET A 100 4.08 2.91 -12.26
CA MET A 100 2.96 2.26 -11.58
C MET A 100 3.14 2.53 -10.09
N VAL A 101 2.40 3.48 -9.53
CA VAL A 101 2.58 3.95 -8.15
C VAL A 101 1.58 3.27 -7.23
N ARG A 102 2.08 2.42 -6.34
CA ARG A 102 1.34 1.77 -5.25
C ARG A 102 1.30 2.71 -4.06
N ILE A 103 0.26 3.53 -3.94
CA ILE A 103 0.10 4.48 -2.83
C ILE A 103 -0.27 3.70 -1.56
N GLY A 104 0.53 3.81 -0.51
CA GLY A 104 0.31 3.16 0.79
C GLY A 104 0.69 1.68 0.86
N TYR A 105 0.64 0.96 -0.28
CA TYR A 105 0.92 -0.47 -0.55
C TYR A 105 0.75 -1.50 0.58
N GLU A 106 0.22 -2.69 0.29
CA GLU A 106 -0.16 -3.66 1.33
C GLU A 106 -0.98 -3.01 2.47
N VAL A 107 -2.02 -2.26 2.09
CA VAL A 107 -2.85 -1.54 3.06
C VAL A 107 -3.79 -2.49 3.80
N SER A 108 -3.94 -2.29 5.11
CA SER A 108 -4.82 -3.08 5.98
C SER A 108 -5.62 -2.18 6.91
N LEU A 109 -6.82 -2.62 7.29
CA LEU A 109 -7.74 -1.86 8.14
C LEU A 109 -7.09 -1.49 9.47
N LEU A 110 -6.40 -2.44 10.12
CA LEU A 110 -5.76 -2.18 11.41
C LEU A 110 -4.67 -1.11 11.34
N LEU A 111 -3.99 -1.00 10.20
CA LEU A 111 -2.87 -0.06 10.07
C LEU A 111 -3.30 1.30 9.52
N PHE A 112 -4.28 1.32 8.62
CA PHE A 112 -4.69 2.52 7.88
C PHE A 112 -5.99 3.15 8.39
N ALA A 113 -6.76 2.46 9.24
CA ALA A 113 -8.01 2.98 9.78
C ALA A 113 -8.01 3.12 11.31
N TYR A 114 -7.14 2.42 12.04
CA TYR A 114 -7.13 2.55 13.50
C TYR A 114 -6.68 3.95 13.93
N ASN A 115 -7.51 4.64 14.72
CA ASN A 115 -7.25 5.98 15.23
C ASN A 115 -7.36 6.08 16.76
N GLY A 116 -7.11 4.97 17.46
CA GLY A 116 -7.10 4.92 18.92
C GLY A 116 -5.70 5.10 19.53
N ASN A 117 -5.67 5.41 20.83
CA ASN A 117 -4.43 5.66 21.58
C ASN A 117 -3.83 4.39 22.23
N GLN A 118 -4.52 3.26 22.16
CA GLN A 118 -4.06 1.99 22.73
C GLN A 118 -3.21 1.24 21.70
N TYR A 119 -2.29 0.38 22.17
CA TYR A 119 -1.59 -0.54 21.27
C TYR A 119 -2.62 -1.40 20.50
N VAL A 120 -2.52 -1.38 19.16
CA VAL A 120 -3.58 -1.91 18.27
C VAL A 120 -3.92 -3.37 18.54
N VAL A 121 -2.92 -4.18 18.92
CA VAL A 121 -3.14 -5.60 19.24
C VAL A 121 -3.96 -5.77 20.52
N ASP A 122 -3.70 -4.96 21.54
CA ASP A 122 -4.46 -5.01 22.79
C ASP A 122 -5.90 -4.55 22.57
N TRP A 123 -6.09 -3.51 21.76
CA TRP A 123 -7.41 -3.03 21.38
C TRP A 123 -8.18 -4.09 20.58
N LEU A 124 -7.53 -4.74 19.60
CA LEU A 124 -8.11 -5.81 18.81
C LEU A 124 -8.54 -6.99 19.69
N ASN A 125 -7.70 -7.40 20.64
CA ASN A 125 -8.01 -8.45 21.60
C ASN A 125 -9.21 -8.08 22.48
N GLN A 126 -9.33 -6.82 22.87
CA GLN A 126 -10.48 -6.32 23.63
C GLN A 126 -11.77 -6.37 22.81
N GLN A 127 -11.75 -6.01 21.53
CA GLN A 127 -12.91 -6.12 20.64
C GLN A 127 -13.31 -7.59 20.44
N ALA A 128 -12.34 -8.45 20.19
CA ALA A 128 -12.56 -9.89 20.04
C ALA A 128 -13.16 -10.52 21.33
N GLY A 129 -12.69 -10.10 22.50
CA GLY A 129 -13.25 -10.52 23.80
C GLY A 129 -14.71 -10.12 24.02
N GLN A 130 -15.21 -9.14 23.26
CA GLN A 130 -16.62 -8.72 23.24
C GLN A 130 -17.42 -9.39 22.10
N GLY A 131 -16.80 -10.28 21.33
CA GLY A 131 -17.40 -10.92 20.17
C GLY A 131 -17.49 -10.02 18.94
N ILE A 132 -16.71 -8.92 18.91
CA ILE A 132 -16.68 -7.98 17.79
C ILE A 132 -15.53 -8.36 16.86
N ASN A 133 -15.87 -8.65 15.61
CA ASN A 133 -14.89 -8.78 14.53
C ASN A 133 -14.78 -7.45 13.78
N VAL A 134 -13.68 -6.74 13.98
CA VAL A 134 -13.48 -5.37 13.46
C VAL A 134 -13.42 -5.29 11.94
N PHE A 135 -13.19 -6.43 11.27
CA PHE A 135 -13.09 -6.49 9.81
C PHE A 135 -14.47 -6.61 9.13
N ASP A 136 -15.51 -7.03 9.85
CA ASP A 136 -16.84 -7.26 9.25
C ASP A 136 -17.51 -5.94 8.87
N ASP A 137 -17.50 -4.97 9.78
CA ASP A 137 -18.04 -3.63 9.61
C ASP A 137 -17.20 -2.61 10.43
N PRO A 138 -16.09 -2.08 9.87
CA PRO A 138 -15.21 -1.16 10.58
C PRO A 138 -15.91 0.17 10.89
N ASP A 139 -16.95 0.57 10.14
CA ASP A 139 -17.68 1.82 10.37
C ASP A 139 -18.56 1.74 11.65
N ALA A 140 -18.89 0.53 12.10
CA ALA A 140 -19.64 0.31 13.34
C ALA A 140 -18.74 0.21 14.59
N VAL A 141 -17.41 0.27 14.41
CA VAL A 141 -16.44 0.05 15.47
C VAL A 141 -15.79 1.37 15.87
N ALA A 142 -15.83 1.70 17.16
CA ALA A 142 -15.14 2.88 17.67
C ALA A 142 -13.63 2.78 17.44
N ASN A 143 -12.99 3.90 17.18
CA ASN A 143 -11.56 4.03 16.88
C ASN A 143 -11.14 3.44 15.51
N MET A 144 -12.07 3.41 14.54
CA MET A 144 -11.81 3.06 13.15
C MET A 144 -12.28 4.21 12.24
N ASP A 145 -11.41 4.65 11.35
CA ASP A 145 -11.67 5.65 10.33
C ASP A 145 -10.98 5.25 9.02
N ARG A 146 -11.70 4.45 8.22
CA ARG A 146 -11.22 4.03 6.91
C ARG A 146 -11.16 5.17 5.88
N GLN A 147 -11.86 6.27 6.14
CA GLN A 147 -11.99 7.35 5.17
C GLN A 147 -10.68 8.14 5.07
N ALA A 148 -9.92 8.25 6.16
CA ALA A 148 -8.59 8.86 6.16
C ALA A 148 -7.69 8.34 5.03
N TYR A 149 -7.62 7.02 4.83
CA TYR A 149 -6.83 6.43 3.74
C TYR A 149 -7.44 6.66 2.36
N ILE A 150 -8.76 6.49 2.22
CA ILE A 150 -9.44 6.66 0.94
C ILE A 150 -9.26 8.10 0.43
N ASP A 151 -9.41 9.07 1.31
CA ASP A 151 -9.21 10.49 0.99
C ASP A 151 -7.74 10.75 0.65
N ALA A 152 -6.80 10.22 1.43
CA ALA A 152 -5.37 10.47 1.22
C ALA A 152 -4.88 9.86 -0.10
N TYR A 153 -5.34 8.65 -0.44
CA TYR A 153 -5.06 8.02 -1.73
C TYR A 153 -5.52 8.92 -2.88
N ASN A 154 -6.79 9.35 -2.85
CA ASN A 154 -7.37 10.18 -3.89
C ASN A 154 -6.73 11.57 -3.94
N TYR A 155 -6.34 12.14 -2.79
CA TYR A 155 -5.64 13.41 -2.69
C TYR A 155 -4.27 13.35 -3.37
N ILE A 156 -3.44 12.37 -3.01
CA ILE A 156 -2.12 12.14 -3.60
C ILE A 156 -2.24 11.91 -5.11
N ALA A 157 -3.14 11.03 -5.53
CA ALA A 157 -3.35 10.70 -6.93
C ALA A 157 -3.81 11.91 -7.75
N ASN A 158 -4.78 12.67 -7.24
CA ASN A 158 -5.24 13.91 -7.86
C ASN A 158 -4.11 14.93 -7.97
N ARG A 159 -3.31 15.10 -6.92
CA ARG A 159 -2.22 16.07 -6.92
C ARG A 159 -1.12 15.71 -7.92
N ILE A 160 -0.72 14.44 -8.01
CA ILE A 160 0.24 13.99 -9.01
C ILE A 160 -0.34 14.16 -10.43
N ARG A 161 -1.52 13.60 -10.71
CA ARG A 161 -2.05 13.54 -12.08
C ARG A 161 -2.60 14.88 -12.57
N ASN A 162 -3.42 15.55 -11.77
CA ASN A 162 -4.20 16.70 -12.20
C ASN A 162 -3.56 18.04 -11.81
N VAL A 163 -3.02 18.16 -10.59
CA VAL A 163 -2.39 19.42 -10.14
C VAL A 163 -1.01 19.60 -10.77
N ASN A 164 -0.18 18.55 -10.77
CA ASN A 164 1.16 18.57 -11.39
C ASN A 164 1.18 18.15 -12.87
N GLY A 165 0.04 17.69 -13.41
CA GLY A 165 -0.08 17.33 -14.83
C GLY A 165 0.76 16.12 -15.24
N VAL A 166 1.08 15.21 -14.33
CA VAL A 166 1.91 14.03 -14.63
C VAL A 166 1.09 12.99 -15.40
N THR A 167 1.46 12.72 -16.66
CA THR A 167 0.69 11.86 -17.56
C THR A 167 1.21 10.44 -17.71
N ASN A 168 2.44 10.17 -17.24
CA ASN A 168 3.11 8.87 -17.35
C ASN A 168 2.95 8.01 -16.09
N VAL A 169 1.88 8.22 -15.31
CA VAL A 169 1.61 7.52 -14.04
C VAL A 169 0.28 6.78 -14.08
N ASP A 170 0.34 5.49 -13.79
CA ASP A 170 -0.80 4.69 -13.35
C ASP A 170 -0.75 4.53 -11.82
N PHE A 171 -1.88 4.64 -11.17
CA PHE A 171 -2.03 4.43 -9.74
C PHE A 171 -2.56 3.03 -9.46
N VAL A 172 -1.97 2.42 -8.45
CA VAL A 172 -2.19 1.03 -8.09
C VAL A 172 -2.74 0.97 -6.67
N TYR A 173 -3.93 0.38 -6.51
CA TYR A 173 -4.45 0.04 -5.19
C TYR A 173 -3.92 -1.33 -4.79
N HIS A 174 -3.22 -1.42 -3.66
CA HIS A 174 -2.58 -2.66 -3.22
C HIS A 174 -2.94 -2.95 -1.76
N PRO A 175 -4.04 -3.68 -1.50
CA PRO A 175 -4.40 -4.13 -0.16
C PRO A 175 -3.60 -5.37 0.28
N VAL A 176 -3.62 -5.65 1.58
CA VAL A 176 -3.27 -6.98 2.09
C VAL A 176 -4.32 -8.01 1.65
N ARG A 177 -4.00 -9.29 1.85
CA ARG A 177 -4.64 -10.47 1.26
C ARG A 177 -6.10 -10.73 1.72
N GLY A 178 -6.61 -9.95 2.66
CA GLY A 178 -7.97 -10.07 3.17
C GLY A 178 -9.01 -9.40 2.26
N TYR A 179 -10.13 -10.09 2.00
CA TYR A 179 -11.23 -9.50 1.24
C TYR A 179 -11.81 -8.26 1.91
N ASN A 180 -11.90 -8.26 3.24
CA ASN A 180 -12.40 -7.13 4.00
C ASN A 180 -11.45 -5.92 3.92
N ASP A 181 -10.12 -6.10 4.03
CA ASP A 181 -9.16 -5.02 3.79
C ASP A 181 -9.31 -4.46 2.38
N THR A 182 -9.41 -5.36 1.38
CA THR A 182 -9.58 -4.98 -0.04
C THR A 182 -10.82 -4.13 -0.25
N ARG A 183 -12.00 -4.57 0.20
CA ARG A 183 -13.26 -3.88 -0.09
C ARG A 183 -13.45 -2.61 0.72
N TRP A 184 -13.02 -2.59 1.98
CA TRP A 184 -13.29 -1.47 2.88
C TRP A 184 -12.34 -0.29 2.65
N LEU A 185 -11.10 -0.54 2.24
CA LEU A 185 -10.13 0.50 1.94
C LEU A 185 -10.10 0.90 0.46
N TYR A 186 -10.99 0.35 -0.37
CA TYR A 186 -10.99 0.62 -1.81
C TYR A 186 -11.26 2.11 -2.10
N PRO A 187 -10.34 2.85 -2.75
CA PRO A 187 -10.48 4.30 -2.94
C PRO A 187 -11.56 4.74 -3.96
N GLY A 188 -12.13 3.78 -4.70
CA GLY A 188 -13.02 4.06 -5.83
C GLY A 188 -12.30 3.98 -7.18
N THR A 189 -13.05 4.10 -8.28
CA THR A 189 -12.55 3.88 -9.64
C THR A 189 -11.81 5.07 -10.25
N GLN A 190 -11.98 6.28 -9.69
CA GLN A 190 -11.52 7.52 -10.32
C GLN A 190 -10.00 7.57 -10.51
N PHE A 191 -9.25 7.07 -9.52
CA PHE A 191 -7.80 7.14 -9.49
C PHE A 191 -7.14 5.77 -9.31
N VAL A 192 -7.87 4.67 -9.52
CA VAL A 192 -7.30 3.33 -9.48
C VAL A 192 -7.25 2.82 -10.91
N ASP A 193 -6.05 2.59 -11.43
CA ASP A 193 -5.85 2.01 -12.76
C ASP A 193 -5.59 0.49 -12.68
N TRP A 194 -5.00 0.05 -11.57
CA TRP A 194 -4.69 -1.36 -11.28
C TRP A 194 -5.03 -1.72 -9.85
N VAL A 195 -5.44 -2.97 -9.62
CA VAL A 195 -5.44 -3.56 -8.27
C VAL A 195 -4.33 -4.60 -8.20
N ALA A 196 -3.45 -4.46 -7.21
CA ALA A 196 -2.30 -5.34 -7.03
C ALA A 196 -2.38 -6.16 -5.76
N PHE A 197 -1.75 -7.33 -5.79
CA PHE A 197 -1.62 -8.22 -4.64
C PHE A 197 -0.17 -8.71 -4.49
N SER A 198 0.21 -8.93 -3.23
CA SER A 198 1.37 -9.75 -2.88
C SER A 198 0.92 -11.21 -2.83
N ILE A 199 1.47 -12.06 -3.68
CA ILE A 199 1.06 -13.46 -3.84
C ILE A 199 2.26 -14.37 -3.56
N PHE A 200 2.19 -15.11 -2.47
CA PHE A 200 3.20 -16.07 -2.04
C PHE A 200 2.63 -17.49 -2.10
N ASN A 201 3.44 -18.49 -1.73
CA ASN A 201 3.04 -19.90 -1.70
C ASN A 201 1.80 -20.18 -0.83
N ASN A 202 1.58 -19.37 0.21
CA ASN A 202 0.37 -19.45 1.04
C ASN A 202 -0.90 -19.10 0.27
N ASP A 203 -0.76 -18.29 -0.76
CA ASP A 203 -1.87 -17.74 -1.51
C ASP A 203 -2.22 -18.58 -2.74
N VAL A 204 -1.28 -19.36 -3.27
CA VAL A 204 -1.48 -20.22 -4.47
C VAL A 204 -1.62 -21.71 -4.15
N CYS A 205 -1.91 -22.08 -2.90
CA CYS A 205 -2.16 -23.45 -2.45
C CYS A 205 -1.12 -24.50 -2.90
N VAL A 206 0.10 -24.06 -3.19
CA VAL A 206 1.22 -24.93 -3.59
C VAL A 206 1.86 -25.52 -2.33
N GLU A 207 2.28 -26.78 -2.42
CA GLU A 207 3.03 -27.43 -1.35
C GLU A 207 4.38 -26.74 -1.14
N VAL A 208 4.69 -26.39 0.11
CA VAL A 208 6.06 -26.05 0.50
C VAL A 208 6.43 -26.86 1.73
N ASN A 209 7.51 -27.64 1.61
CA ASN A 209 8.04 -28.50 2.67
C ASN A 209 6.98 -29.44 3.30
N GLY A 210 6.15 -30.12 2.49
CA GLY A 210 5.14 -31.05 3.00
C GLY A 210 3.85 -30.39 3.50
N THR A 211 3.75 -29.06 3.43
CA THR A 211 2.61 -28.31 3.96
C THR A 211 1.84 -27.62 2.82
N PHE A 212 0.51 -27.73 2.88
CA PHE A 212 -0.43 -27.01 2.02
C PHE A 212 -1.22 -26.01 2.86
N ASN A 213 -1.36 -24.78 2.37
CA ASN A 213 -2.10 -23.74 3.08
C ASN A 213 -3.61 -23.80 2.81
N CYS A 214 -4.02 -24.17 1.59
CA CYS A 214 -5.42 -24.30 1.17
C CYS A 214 -5.63 -25.58 0.35
N GLN A 215 -5.66 -26.74 1.04
CA GLN A 215 -5.72 -28.05 0.40
C GLN A 215 -6.97 -28.20 -0.51
N GLY A 216 -6.75 -28.63 -1.75
CA GLY A 216 -7.81 -28.87 -2.72
C GLY A 216 -8.29 -27.62 -3.47
N GLN A 217 -7.66 -26.47 -3.25
CA GLN A 217 -7.89 -25.25 -4.03
C GLN A 217 -6.65 -24.85 -4.83
N SER A 218 -6.82 -23.94 -5.80
CA SER A 218 -5.72 -23.39 -6.60
C SER A 218 -5.22 -22.04 -6.09
N ILE A 219 -6.05 -21.35 -5.31
CA ILE A 219 -5.77 -20.05 -4.72
C ILE A 219 -6.56 -19.93 -3.41
N ASP A 220 -6.06 -19.14 -2.47
CA ASP A 220 -6.78 -18.82 -1.24
C ASP A 220 -8.15 -18.18 -1.55
N PRO A 221 -9.26 -18.60 -0.90
CA PRO A 221 -10.58 -18.04 -1.13
C PRO A 221 -10.70 -16.53 -0.91
N GLN A 222 -10.02 -15.98 0.10
CA GLN A 222 -10.07 -14.54 0.40
C GLN A 222 -9.35 -13.73 -0.68
N LEU A 223 -8.22 -14.25 -1.16
CA LEU A 223 -7.53 -13.65 -2.30
C LEU A 223 -8.40 -13.75 -3.57
N GLN A 224 -9.06 -14.88 -3.82
CA GLN A 224 -9.98 -15.02 -4.96
C GLN A 224 -11.12 -13.99 -4.90
N GLN A 225 -11.74 -13.81 -3.72
CA GLN A 225 -12.78 -12.79 -3.52
C GLN A 225 -12.27 -11.37 -3.80
N SER A 226 -11.04 -11.08 -3.37
CA SER A 226 -10.38 -9.78 -3.62
C SER A 226 -10.12 -9.54 -5.10
N ILE A 227 -9.66 -10.57 -5.82
CA ILE A 227 -9.47 -10.54 -7.28
C ILE A 227 -10.81 -10.34 -8.00
N ASP A 228 -11.86 -11.05 -7.57
CA ASP A 228 -13.19 -10.94 -8.18
C ASP A 228 -13.79 -9.54 -7.94
N PHE A 229 -13.62 -8.98 -6.75
CA PHE A 229 -14.01 -7.61 -6.44
C PHE A 229 -13.32 -6.58 -7.33
N ALA A 230 -12.00 -6.70 -7.52
CA ALA A 230 -11.24 -5.82 -8.40
C ALA A 230 -11.76 -5.88 -9.84
N LYS A 231 -11.98 -7.10 -10.38
CA LYS A 231 -12.53 -7.31 -11.72
C LYS A 231 -13.96 -6.78 -11.86
N GLN A 232 -14.80 -6.96 -10.86
CA GLN A 232 -16.17 -6.42 -10.84
C GLN A 232 -16.18 -4.88 -10.86
N ASN A 233 -15.17 -4.24 -10.29
CA ASN A 233 -14.97 -2.79 -10.35
C ASN A 233 -14.22 -2.32 -11.61
N GLY A 234 -13.93 -3.23 -12.56
CA GLY A 234 -13.35 -2.90 -13.87
C GLY A 234 -11.82 -2.82 -13.90
N HIS A 235 -11.12 -3.34 -12.89
CA HIS A 235 -9.65 -3.26 -12.80
C HIS A 235 -8.96 -4.51 -13.30
N GLU A 236 -7.81 -4.29 -13.94
CA GLU A 236 -6.84 -5.34 -14.19
C GLU A 236 -6.07 -5.68 -12.91
N ILE A 237 -5.57 -6.93 -12.86
CA ILE A 237 -4.87 -7.47 -11.69
C ILE A 237 -3.37 -7.44 -11.93
N MET A 238 -2.63 -6.94 -10.95
CA MET A 238 -1.17 -6.96 -10.93
C MET A 238 -0.69 -7.86 -9.80
N ILE A 239 0.32 -8.68 -10.09
CA ILE A 239 1.10 -9.34 -9.03
C ILE A 239 2.27 -8.41 -8.72
N ALA A 240 2.15 -7.62 -7.65
CA ALA A 240 3.17 -6.63 -7.28
C ALA A 240 4.38 -7.28 -6.60
N GLU A 241 4.13 -8.34 -5.83
CA GLU A 241 5.15 -9.07 -5.09
C GLU A 241 4.85 -10.56 -5.17
N ALA A 242 5.88 -11.37 -5.43
CA ALA A 242 5.77 -12.81 -5.39
C ALA A 242 7.11 -13.45 -5.06
N ALA A 243 7.08 -14.42 -4.16
CA ALA A 243 8.21 -15.26 -3.83
C ALA A 243 7.72 -16.61 -3.30
N VAL A 244 8.55 -17.64 -3.42
CA VAL A 244 8.36 -18.85 -2.62
C VAL A 244 8.90 -18.56 -1.22
N GLN A 245 8.04 -18.59 -0.20
CA GLN A 245 8.44 -18.44 1.20
C GLN A 245 8.41 -19.81 1.88
N ALA A 246 9.28 -20.02 2.88
CA ALA A 246 9.11 -21.16 3.77
C ALA A 246 7.74 -21.03 4.48
N PRO A 247 7.05 -22.13 4.81
CA PRO A 247 5.85 -22.06 5.63
C PRO A 247 6.15 -21.31 6.92
N ALA A 248 5.22 -20.45 7.37
CA ALA A 248 5.34 -19.83 8.69
C ALA A 248 5.44 -20.95 9.75
N ALA A 249 6.46 -20.87 10.61
CA ALA A 249 6.69 -21.84 11.69
C ALA A 249 5.70 -21.66 12.84
#